data_AF-A0AA38PP49-F1
#
_entry.id   AF-A0AA38PP49-F1
#
_cell.length_a   1.000
_cell.length_b   1.000
_cell.length_c   1.000
_cell.angle_alpha   90.00
_cell.angle_beta   90.00
_cell.angle_gamma   90.00
#
_symmetry.space_group_name_H-M   'P 1'
#
loop_
_entity.id
_entity.type
_entity.pdbx_description
1 polymer ?
#
loop_
_entity_poly.entity_id
_entity_poly.type
_entity_poly.pdbx_seq_one_letter_code
_entity_poly.pdbx_strand_id
1 'polypeptide(L)'
;SLEDPQRVHRTHGNPVLVEALKKLSLEGKLKFNREIKVKNEARRLKSVNHAMGNASRPGSSTASFVTVDSEEIDLIRKEPAFLKRVFDYLGPWAINFIQERNSSDKRKAEEDSEA
;
A
#
# COMPACT_ATOMS: atom_id res chain seq x y z
N SER A 1 -20.02 15.32 9.33
CA SER A 1 -19.58 13.96 8.95
C SER A 1 -19.48 13.89 7.42
N LEU A 2 -18.42 13.30 6.86
CA LEU A 2 -18.23 13.12 5.41
C LEU A 2 -18.87 11.80 4.89
N GLU A 3 -19.61 11.11 5.76
CA GLU A 3 -20.21 9.82 5.44
C GLU A 3 -21.63 10.01 4.86
N ASP A 4 -21.88 9.33 3.73
CA ASP A 4 -23.21 9.23 3.13
C ASP A 4 -23.94 8.03 3.78
N PRO A 5 -24.95 8.26 4.63
CA PRO A 5 -25.64 7.20 5.37
C PRO A 5 -26.42 6.23 4.46
N GLN A 6 -26.62 6.57 3.18
CA GLN A 6 -27.26 5.68 2.21
C GLN A 6 -26.29 4.67 1.59
N ARG A 7 -24.99 4.70 1.94
CA ARG A 7 -23.96 3.88 1.31
C ARG A 7 -23.63 2.62 2.11
N VAL A 8 -23.92 1.46 1.55
CA VAL A 8 -23.59 0.16 2.16
C VAL A 8 -22.10 -0.19 1.95
N HIS A 9 -21.41 -0.54 3.03
CA HIS A 9 -20.04 -1.07 3.00
C HIS A 9 -20.03 -2.49 2.40
N ARG A 10 -19.26 -2.71 1.32
CA ARG A 10 -19.27 -3.99 0.58
C ARG A 10 -18.09 -4.92 0.91
N THR A 11 -16.95 -4.38 1.34
CA THR A 11 -15.67 -5.12 1.33
C THR A 11 -15.46 -6.01 2.57
N HIS A 12 -15.99 -5.64 3.73
CA HIS A 12 -15.83 -6.42 4.97
C HIS A 12 -16.81 -7.60 5.10
N GLY A 13 -17.80 -7.69 4.20
CA GLY A 13 -18.88 -8.68 4.30
C GLY A 13 -18.66 -9.97 3.49
N ASN A 14 -17.55 -10.12 2.75
CA ASN A 14 -17.35 -11.27 1.88
C ASN A 14 -16.04 -12.04 2.19
N PRO A 15 -16.11 -13.16 2.94
CA PRO A 15 -14.94 -13.93 3.32
C PRO A 15 -14.19 -14.55 2.13
N VAL A 16 -14.90 -14.84 1.03
CA VAL A 16 -14.29 -15.38 -0.20
C VAL A 16 -13.33 -14.36 -0.82
N LEU A 17 -13.71 -13.08 -0.83
CA LEU A 17 -12.84 -12.01 -1.32
C LEU A 17 -11.61 -11.81 -0.42
N VAL A 18 -11.79 -11.93 0.91
CA VAL A 18 -10.67 -11.83 1.86
C VAL A 18 -9.65 -12.95 1.62
N GLU A 19 -10.10 -14.19 1.43
CA GLU A 19 -9.21 -15.29 1.09
C GLU A 19 -8.49 -15.09 -0.24
N ALA A 20 -9.21 -14.63 -1.28
CA ALA A 20 -8.61 -14.37 -2.58
C ALA A 20 -7.51 -13.31 -2.49
N LEU A 21 -7.73 -12.24 -1.70
CA LEU A 21 -6.72 -11.19 -1.47
C LEU A 21 -5.51 -11.69 -0.70
N LYS A 22 -5.69 -12.62 0.25
CA LYS A 22 -4.58 -13.26 0.99
C LYS A 22 -3.71 -14.16 0.10
N LYS A 23 -4.33 -14.82 -0.89
CA LYS A 23 -3.65 -15.73 -1.84
C LYS A 23 -2.95 -15.00 -3.00
N LEU A 24 -2.99 -13.67 -3.05
CA LEU A 24 -2.25 -12.90 -4.05
C LEU A 24 -0.74 -13.08 -3.88
N SER A 25 -0.03 -13.19 -5.00
CA SER A 25 1.43 -13.06 -5.01
C SER A 25 1.84 -11.69 -4.49
N LEU A 26 3.06 -11.56 -3.97
CA LEU A 26 3.59 -10.29 -3.47
C LEU A 26 3.49 -9.17 -4.53
N GLU A 27 3.87 -9.47 -5.77
CA GLU A 27 3.71 -8.53 -6.89
C GLU A 27 2.24 -8.13 -7.11
N GLY A 28 1.33 -9.11 -7.05
CA GLY A 28 -0.12 -8.86 -7.11
C GLY A 28 -0.63 -7.98 -5.98
N LYS A 29 -0.17 -8.21 -4.74
CA LYS A 29 -0.49 -7.36 -3.57
C LYS A 29 -0.03 -5.92 -3.79
N LEU A 30 1.22 -5.73 -4.22
CA LEU A 30 1.79 -4.40 -4.46
C LEU A 30 1.06 -3.65 -5.57
N LYS A 31 0.79 -4.32 -6.70
CA LYS A 31 0.01 -3.76 -7.81
C LYS A 31 -1.40 -3.36 -7.36
N PHE A 32 -2.08 -4.23 -6.62
CA PHE A 32 -3.42 -3.96 -6.11
C PHE A 32 -3.43 -2.80 -5.10
N ASN A 33 -2.42 -2.72 -4.23
CA ASN A 33 -2.24 -1.61 -3.31
C ASN A 33 -2.03 -0.28 -4.04
N ARG A 34 -1.26 -0.27 -5.13
CA ARG A 34 -1.12 0.93 -5.98
C ARG A 34 -2.47 1.38 -6.53
N GLU A 35 -3.29 0.46 -7.04
CA GLU A 35 -4.63 0.80 -7.52
C GLU A 35 -5.53 1.34 -6.41
N ILE A 36 -5.49 0.74 -5.22
CA ILE A 36 -6.22 1.22 -4.05
C ILE A 36 -5.80 2.65 -3.72
N LYS A 37 -4.50 2.95 -3.73
CA LYS A 37 -3.98 4.30 -3.47
C LYS A 37 -4.55 5.31 -4.44
N VAL A 38 -4.48 5.04 -5.75
CA VAL A 38 -5.02 5.93 -6.80
C VAL A 38 -6.51 6.16 -6.61
N LYS A 39 -7.28 5.09 -6.39
CA LYS A 39 -8.73 5.18 -6.16
C LYS A 39 -9.06 5.96 -4.88
N ASN A 40 -8.29 5.78 -3.81
CA ASN A 40 -8.45 6.51 -2.56
C ASN A 40 -8.17 8.01 -2.72
N GLU A 41 -7.16 8.37 -3.50
CA GLU A 41 -6.84 9.76 -3.78
C GLU A 41 -7.98 10.45 -4.56
N ALA A 42 -8.51 9.78 -5.59
CA ALA A 42 -9.67 10.28 -6.32
C ALA A 42 -10.90 10.45 -5.42
N ARG A 43 -11.11 9.55 -4.44
CA ARG A 43 -12.17 9.68 -3.43
C ARG A 43 -11.96 10.88 -2.53
N ARG A 44 -10.74 11.10 -2.03
CA ARG A 44 -10.39 12.27 -1.21
C ARG A 44 -10.65 13.57 -1.96
N LEU A 45 -10.21 13.66 -3.22
CA LEU A 45 -10.45 14.83 -4.04
C LEU A 45 -11.96 15.10 -4.23
N LYS A 46 -12.77 14.05 -4.42
CA LYS A 46 -14.24 14.20 -4.46
C LYS A 46 -14.81 14.73 -3.14
N SER A 47 -14.31 14.26 -2.00
CA SER A 47 -14.73 14.78 -0.69
C SER A 47 -14.33 16.25 -0.49
N VAL A 48 -13.15 16.65 -0.96
CA VAL A 48 -12.70 18.06 -0.96
C VAL A 48 -13.60 18.91 -1.85
N ASN A 49 -13.90 18.48 -3.07
CA ASN A 49 -14.81 19.20 -3.97
C ASN A 49 -16.21 19.35 -3.39
N HIS A 50 -16.72 18.33 -2.72
CA HIS A 50 -18.00 18.41 -2.01
C HIS A 50 -17.94 19.43 -0.86
N ALA A 51 -16.87 19.43 -0.06
CA ALA A 51 -16.68 20.39 1.03
C ALA A 51 -16.60 21.85 0.53
N MET A 52 -16.09 22.07 -0.70
CA MET A 52 -16.08 23.37 -1.37
C MET A 52 -17.42 23.74 -2.04
N GLY A 53 -18.45 22.89 -1.98
CA GLY A 53 -19.74 23.11 -2.65
C GLY A 53 -19.75 22.81 -4.15
N ASN A 54 -18.65 22.29 -4.70
CA ASN A 54 -18.49 22.00 -6.13
C ASN A 54 -18.98 20.61 -6.54
N ALA A 55 -19.43 19.79 -5.58
CA ALA A 55 -20.00 18.47 -5.85
C ALA A 55 -21.20 18.21 -4.95
N SER A 56 -22.20 17.49 -5.48
CA SER A 56 -23.45 17.19 -4.77
C SER A 56 -23.33 16.08 -3.72
N ARG A 57 -22.29 15.24 -3.81
CA ARG A 57 -22.02 14.16 -2.85
C ARG A 57 -20.53 14.03 -2.52
N PRO A 58 -20.17 13.63 -1.29
CA PRO A 58 -18.79 13.37 -0.92
C PRO A 58 -18.23 12.11 -1.61
N GLY A 59 -16.90 11.96 -1.54
CA GLY A 59 -16.22 10.73 -1.94
C GLY A 59 -16.69 9.51 -1.13
N SER A 60 -16.44 8.31 -1.65
CA SER A 60 -16.66 7.09 -0.85
C SER A 60 -15.58 6.92 0.21
N SER A 61 -15.87 6.11 1.22
CA SER A 61 -14.89 5.62 2.18
C SER A 61 -13.68 5.04 1.45
N THR A 62 -12.49 5.31 1.99
CA THR A 62 -11.24 4.78 1.45
C THR A 62 -11.17 3.28 1.65
N ALA A 63 -10.67 2.56 0.64
CA ALA A 63 -10.40 1.13 0.75
C ALA A 63 -9.10 0.90 1.53
N SER A 64 -9.07 -0.15 2.35
CA SER A 64 -7.85 -0.60 3.03
C SER A 64 -6.87 -1.24 2.06
N PHE A 65 -5.59 -1.16 2.38
CA PHE A 65 -4.54 -1.88 1.67
C PHE A 65 -4.51 -3.36 2.06
N VAL A 66 -3.99 -4.19 1.17
CA VAL A 66 -3.60 -5.57 1.46
C VAL A 66 -2.27 -5.55 2.21
N THR A 67 -2.21 -6.23 3.34
CA THR A 67 -0.99 -6.30 4.15
C THR A 67 0.12 -7.03 3.40
N VAL A 68 1.32 -6.46 3.46
CA VAL A 68 2.58 -7.08 3.07
C VAL A 68 3.33 -7.36 4.37
N ASP A 69 3.72 -8.61 4.61
CA ASP A 69 4.38 -9.01 5.86
C ASP A 69 5.90 -8.73 5.85
N SER A 70 6.54 -8.98 6.99
CA SER A 70 7.98 -8.72 7.15
C SER A 70 8.85 -9.60 6.24
N GLU A 71 8.45 -10.84 5.97
CA GLU A 71 9.19 -11.77 5.11
C GLU A 71 9.13 -11.32 3.64
N GLU A 72 7.95 -10.89 3.20
CA GLU A 72 7.72 -10.31 1.90
C GLU A 72 8.50 -9.00 1.71
N ILE A 73 8.57 -8.16 2.74
CA ILE A 73 9.40 -6.94 2.73
C ILE A 73 10.89 -7.32 2.64
N ASP A 74 11.36 -8.31 3.38
CA ASP A 74 12.74 -8.75 3.31
C ASP A 74 13.09 -9.35 1.93
N LEU A 75 12.16 -10.07 1.30
CA LEU A 75 12.33 -10.54 -0.08
C LEU A 75 12.54 -9.37 -1.04
N ILE A 76 11.72 -8.32 -0.95
CA ILE A 76 11.87 -7.11 -1.77
C ILE A 76 13.23 -6.46 -1.53
N ARG A 77 13.68 -6.39 -0.28
CA ARG A 77 14.93 -5.73 0.11
C ARG A 77 16.19 -6.47 -0.35
N LYS A 78 16.17 -7.81 -0.22
CA LYS A 78 17.34 -8.67 -0.43
C LYS A 78 17.51 -9.10 -1.88
N GLU A 79 16.45 -9.09 -2.68
CA GLU A 79 16.47 -9.51 -4.09
C GLU A 79 16.42 -8.31 -5.05
N PRO A 80 17.56 -7.83 -5.59
CA PRO A 80 17.58 -6.62 -6.42
C PRO A 80 16.78 -6.74 -7.71
N ALA A 81 16.75 -7.94 -8.31
CA ALA A 81 15.96 -8.22 -9.50
C ALA A 81 14.46 -8.13 -9.21
N PHE A 82 14.04 -8.62 -8.03
CA PHE A 82 12.65 -8.51 -7.58
C PHE A 82 12.28 -7.05 -7.31
N LEU A 83 13.12 -6.32 -6.58
CA LEU A 83 12.93 -4.89 -6.31
C LEU A 83 12.74 -4.10 -7.59
N LYS A 84 13.60 -4.31 -8.60
CA LYS A 84 13.50 -3.64 -9.90
C LYS A 84 12.15 -3.87 -10.57
N ARG A 85 11.61 -5.10 -10.51
CA ARG A 85 10.30 -5.44 -11.08
C ARG A 85 9.14 -4.74 -10.37
N VAL A 86 9.20 -4.61 -9.05
CA VAL A 86 8.10 -4.06 -8.25
C VAL A 86 8.26 -2.58 -7.92
N PHE A 87 9.35 -1.95 -8.35
CA PHE A 87 9.71 -0.58 -8.01
C PHE A 87 8.60 0.42 -8.33
N ASP A 88 7.96 0.27 -9.49
CA ASP A 88 6.86 1.13 -9.95
C ASP A 88 5.58 1.02 -9.08
N TYR A 89 5.49 0.00 -8.25
CA TYR A 89 4.39 -0.20 -7.31
C TYR A 89 4.69 0.37 -5.93
N LEU A 90 5.95 0.69 -5.63
CA LEU A 90 6.37 1.23 -4.36
C LEU A 90 6.20 2.75 -4.32
N GLY A 91 5.75 3.26 -3.17
CA GLY A 91 5.76 4.69 -2.90
C GLY A 91 7.14 5.18 -2.45
N PRO A 92 7.42 6.49 -2.53
CA PRO A 92 8.69 7.06 -2.08
C PRO A 92 9.07 6.66 -0.65
N TRP A 93 8.09 6.64 0.26
CA TRP A 93 8.30 6.20 1.65
C TRP A 93 8.82 4.76 1.73
N ALA A 94 8.27 3.84 0.94
CA ALA A 94 8.69 2.44 0.96
C ALA A 94 10.11 2.27 0.40
N ILE A 95 10.45 3.04 -0.64
CA ILE A 95 11.80 3.06 -1.23
C ILE A 95 12.82 3.56 -0.20
N ASN A 96 12.53 4.67 0.48
CA ASN A 96 13.40 5.21 1.51
C ASN A 96 13.58 4.22 2.67
N PHE A 97 12.50 3.61 3.14
CA PHE A 97 12.54 2.58 4.18
C PHE A 97 13.46 1.40 3.80
N ILE A 98 13.36 0.91 2.56
CA ILE A 98 14.22 -0.15 2.04
C ILE A 98 15.69 0.28 2.04
N GLN A 99 15.98 1.50 1.57
CA GLN A 99 17.35 2.02 1.51
C GLN A 99 17.96 2.20 2.89
N GLU A 100 17.25 2.81 3.83
CA GLU A 100 17.71 3.04 5.21
C GLU A 100 18.05 1.72 5.91
N ARG A 101 17.21 0.70 5.73
CA ARG A 101 17.43 -0.62 6.30
C ARG A 101 18.64 -1.32 5.67
N ASN A 102 18.76 -1.30 4.35
CA ASN A 102 19.90 -1.90 3.66
C ASN A 102 21.23 -1.21 4.02
N SER A 103 21.25 0.11 4.20
CA SER A 103 22.43 0.85 4.67
C SER A 103 22.77 0.54 6.12
N SER A 104 21.77 0.28 6.96
CA SER A 104 22.00 -0.11 8.36
C SER A 104 22.56 -1.52 8.48
N ASP A 105 22.09 -2.46 7.65
CA ASP A 105 22.60 -3.83 7.63
C ASP A 105 24.04 -3.88 7.12
N LYS A 106 24.40 -3.06 6.13
CA LYS A 106 25.79 -2.92 5.65
C LYS A 106 26.74 -2.44 6.74
N ARG A 107 26.37 -1.38 7.47
CA ARG A 107 27.19 -0.84 8.57
C ARG A 107 27.44 -1.88 9.65
N LYS A 108 26.41 -2.65 10.03
CA LYS A 108 26.57 -3.74 11.00
C LYS A 108 27.50 -4.85 10.51
N ALA A 109 27.39 -5.23 9.24
CA ALA A 109 28.27 -6.24 8.66
C ALA A 109 29.73 -5.78 8.59
N GLU A 110 29.98 -4.49 8.36
CA GLU A 110 31.31 -3.88 8.41
C GLU A 110 31.86 -3.88 9.84
N GLU A 111 31.08 -3.43 10.82
CA GLU A 111 31.43 -3.44 12.26
C GLU A 111 31.75 -4.86 12.77
N ASP A 112 30.94 -5.86 12.41
CA ASP A 112 31.14 -7.26 12.80
C ASP A 112 32.36 -7.92 12.11
N SER A 113 32.84 -7.35 10.99
CA SER A 113 34.01 -7.85 10.26
C SER A 113 35.35 -7.27 10.76
N GLU A 114 35.29 -6.15 11.49
CA GLU A 114 36.44 -5.48 12.09
C GLU A 114 36.68 -5.87 13.56
N ALA A 115 35.75 -6.61 14.18
CA ALA A 115 35.80 -7.12 15.55
C ALA A 115 36.39 -8.54 15.66
#